data_AF-L2GNP2-F1
#
_entry.id   AF-L2GNP2-F1
#
_cell.length_a   1.000
_cell.length_b   1.000
_cell.length_c   1.000
_cell.angle_alpha   90.00
_cell.angle_beta   90.00
_cell.angle_gamma   90.00
#
_symmetry.space_group_name_H-M   'P 1'
#
loop_
_entity.id
_entity.type
_entity.pdbx_description
1 polymer ?
#
loop_
_entity_poly.entity_id
_entity_poly.type
_entity_poly.pdbx_seq_one_letter_code
_entity_poly.pdbx_strand_id
1 'polypeptide(L)'
;MKQTIAKKSKKWLKTLKRNGFREPFQIIIDNSFIKAANQQKIGQYSLNEMLRNEPKLYMTKCTYEKHKAHLIEKDFSGYCEIIKCGHEKPQTNCVYQFIKENNPHHYILATNNHHYISELKESKHIPVLTIFRSQLTINCNKLDCTVGLHEMYATKSELRHLKRMFG
;
A
#
# COMPACT_ATOMS: atom_id res chain seq x y z
N MET A 1 12.60 13.42 23.89
CA MET A 1 11.14 13.65 23.74
C MET A 1 10.53 12.57 22.84
N LYS A 2 9.69 11.67 23.36
CA LYS A 2 8.95 10.69 22.53
C LYS A 2 8.02 11.45 21.59
N GLN A 3 8.29 11.41 20.28
CA GLN A 3 7.38 12.00 19.30
C GLN A 3 6.07 11.19 19.32
N THR A 4 4.94 11.86 19.56
CA THR A 4 3.62 11.23 19.53
C THR A 4 3.30 10.73 18.12
N ILE A 5 2.58 9.60 18.02
CA ILE A 5 2.17 8.97 16.74
C ILE A 5 1.50 9.99 15.82
N ALA A 6 0.71 10.92 16.39
CA ALA A 6 0.07 12.01 15.67
C ALA A 6 1.05 12.97 14.94
N LYS A 7 2.25 13.23 15.49
CA LYS A 7 3.27 14.09 14.84
C LYS A 7 3.94 13.36 13.67
N LYS A 8 4.26 12.06 13.84
CA LYS A 8 4.85 11.23 12.78
C LYS A 8 3.88 11.02 11.62
N SER A 9 2.62 10.73 11.93
CA SER A 9 1.52 10.62 10.96
C SER A 9 1.43 11.86 10.06
N LYS A 10 1.45 13.09 10.61
CA LYS A 10 1.43 14.33 9.81
C LYS A 10 2.59 14.42 8.80
N LYS A 11 3.80 14.03 9.20
CA LYS A 11 4.98 14.05 8.30
C LYS A 11 4.81 13.08 7.15
N TRP A 12 4.40 11.83 7.44
CA TRP A 12 4.17 10.81 6.42
C TRP A 12 3.06 11.20 5.46
N LEU A 13 1.93 11.68 5.98
CA LEU A 13 0.79 12.14 5.18
C LEU A 13 1.19 13.27 4.23
N LYS A 14 1.96 14.25 4.70
CA LYS A 14 2.48 15.33 3.85
C LYS A 14 3.38 14.78 2.73
N THR A 15 4.27 13.85 3.06
CA THR A 15 5.15 13.22 2.07
C THR A 15 4.37 12.39 1.06
N LEU A 16 3.38 11.60 1.49
CA LEU A 16 2.52 10.81 0.59
C LEU A 16 1.77 11.72 -0.39
N LYS A 17 1.07 12.74 0.11
CA LYS A 17 0.30 13.68 -0.72
C LYS A 17 1.15 14.41 -1.75
N ARG A 18 2.38 14.81 -1.37
CA ARG A 18 3.33 15.44 -2.29
C ARG A 18 3.78 14.52 -3.43
N ASN A 19 3.78 13.21 -3.21
CA ASN A 19 4.18 12.20 -4.19
C ASN A 19 2.98 11.56 -4.90
N GLY A 20 1.87 12.28 -5.04
CA GLY A 20 0.71 11.84 -5.83
C GLY A 20 -0.27 10.89 -5.13
N PHE A 21 0.01 10.45 -3.90
CA PHE A 21 -0.92 9.62 -3.13
C PHE A 21 -2.11 10.47 -2.66
N ARG A 22 -3.33 10.03 -3.01
CA ARG A 22 -4.56 10.75 -2.70
C ARG A 22 -5.43 9.96 -1.73
N GLU A 23 -6.27 10.69 -1.00
CA GLU A 23 -7.28 10.09 -0.13
C GLU A 23 -8.51 9.67 -0.96
N PRO A 24 -9.19 8.57 -0.60
CA PRO A 24 -8.79 7.61 0.44
C PRO A 24 -7.53 6.83 0.03
N PHE A 25 -6.55 6.73 0.94
CA PHE A 25 -5.30 6.05 0.63
C PHE A 25 -5.57 4.57 0.34
N GLN A 26 -4.88 4.03 -0.66
CA GLN A 26 -5.03 2.64 -1.07
C GLN A 26 -3.90 1.82 -0.45
N ILE A 27 -4.24 0.84 0.38
CA ILE A 27 -3.27 -0.02 1.05
C ILE A 27 -3.44 -1.43 0.50
N ILE A 28 -2.40 -1.99 -0.09
CA ILE A 28 -2.37 -3.38 -0.50
C ILE A 28 -1.65 -4.22 0.55
N ILE A 29 -2.27 -5.30 0.98
CA ILE A 29 -1.88 -6.06 2.16
C ILE A 29 -1.41 -7.46 1.75
N ASP A 30 -0.29 -7.88 2.33
CA ASP A 30 0.22 -9.24 2.20
C ASP A 30 -0.13 -10.12 3.42
N ASN A 31 0.15 -11.43 3.29
CA ASN A 31 -0.14 -12.40 4.34
C ASN A 31 0.65 -12.13 5.64
N SER A 32 1.87 -11.60 5.54
CA SER A 32 2.71 -11.35 6.70
C SER A 32 2.15 -10.23 7.57
N PHE A 33 1.58 -9.21 6.95
CA PHE A 33 0.92 -8.11 7.64
C PHE A 33 -0.36 -8.56 8.33
N ILE A 34 -1.20 -9.38 7.66
CA ILE A 34 -2.44 -9.93 8.26
C ILE A 34 -2.10 -10.72 9.53
N LYS A 35 -1.10 -11.60 9.46
CA LYS A 35 -0.63 -12.35 10.63
C LYS A 35 -0.18 -11.43 11.76
N ALA A 36 0.63 -10.41 11.45
CA ALA A 36 1.09 -9.45 12.45
C ALA A 36 -0.06 -8.62 13.04
N ALA A 37 -1.03 -8.20 12.23
CA ALA A 37 -2.20 -7.45 12.66
C ALA A 37 -3.08 -8.27 13.60
N ASN A 38 -3.37 -9.53 13.24
CA ASN A 38 -4.13 -10.45 14.07
C ASN A 38 -3.42 -10.73 15.41
N GLN A 39 -2.12 -11.05 15.37
CA GLN A 39 -1.32 -11.31 16.59
C GLN A 39 -1.28 -10.13 17.54
N GLN A 40 -1.21 -8.91 17.00
CA GLN A 40 -1.11 -7.67 17.76
C GLN A 40 -2.47 -7.00 18.00
N LYS A 41 -3.58 -7.65 17.59
CA LYS A 41 -4.96 -7.14 17.67
C LYS A 41 -5.13 -5.73 17.08
N ILE A 42 -4.42 -5.46 15.98
CA ILE A 42 -4.55 -4.21 15.23
C ILE A 42 -5.76 -4.32 14.31
N GLY A 43 -6.73 -3.42 14.47
CA GLY A 43 -7.92 -3.33 13.61
C GLY A 43 -7.84 -2.17 12.61
N GLN A 44 -8.85 -2.08 11.75
CA GLN A 44 -8.98 -0.97 10.78
C GLN A 44 -9.00 0.40 11.46
N TYR A 45 -9.57 0.52 12.67
CA TYR A 45 -9.59 1.76 13.45
C TYR A 45 -8.19 2.37 13.63
N SER A 46 -7.18 1.56 13.92
CA SER A 46 -5.79 2.05 14.09
C SER A 46 -5.22 2.64 12.79
N LEU A 47 -5.63 2.11 11.63
CA LEU A 47 -5.26 2.66 10.34
C LEU A 47 -5.99 3.98 10.06
N ASN A 48 -7.28 4.05 10.42
CA ASN A 48 -8.09 5.27 10.30
C ASN A 48 -7.49 6.41 11.15
N GLU A 49 -7.11 6.13 12.39
CA GLU A 49 -6.45 7.12 13.25
C GLU A 49 -5.11 7.59 12.69
N MET A 50 -4.31 6.66 12.15
CA MET A 50 -3.00 6.98 11.59
C MET A 50 -3.10 7.81 10.30
N LEU A 51 -4.03 7.47 9.41
CA LEU A 51 -4.14 8.09 8.09
C LEU A 51 -5.17 9.23 8.01
N ARG A 52 -5.95 9.43 9.08
CA ARG A 52 -6.92 10.52 9.25
C ARG A 52 -8.03 10.58 8.21
N ASN A 53 -8.21 9.49 7.46
CA ASN A 53 -9.24 9.25 6.47
C ASN A 53 -9.31 7.74 6.26
N GLU A 54 -10.50 7.19 6.12
CA GLU A 54 -10.74 5.74 5.98
C GLU A 54 -9.98 5.19 4.76
N PRO A 55 -8.86 4.47 4.96
CA PRO A 55 -8.08 3.96 3.85
C PRO A 55 -8.79 2.74 3.26
N LYS A 56 -8.68 2.58 1.95
CA LYS A 56 -9.15 1.38 1.26
C LYS A 56 -8.12 0.27 1.40
N LEU A 57 -8.56 -0.86 1.94
CA LEU A 57 -7.72 -2.01 2.20
C LEU A 57 -7.94 -3.05 1.11
N TYR A 58 -6.88 -3.48 0.45
CA TYR A 58 -6.92 -4.44 -0.64
C TYR A 58 -6.05 -5.66 -0.33
N MET A 59 -6.52 -6.83 -0.73
CA MET A 59 -5.72 -8.05 -0.73
C MET A 59 -5.82 -8.76 -2.07
N THR A 60 -4.72 -9.29 -2.59
CA THR A 60 -4.78 -10.06 -3.84
C THR A 60 -5.51 -11.38 -3.62
N LYS A 61 -6.15 -11.92 -4.67
CA LYS A 61 -6.71 -13.27 -4.65
C LYS A 61 -5.67 -14.29 -4.19
N CYS A 62 -4.44 -14.22 -4.69
CA CYS A 62 -3.32 -15.08 -4.23
C CYS A 62 -3.07 -14.98 -2.72
N THR A 63 -3.08 -13.77 -2.14
CA THR A 63 -2.93 -13.56 -0.69
C THR A 63 -4.09 -14.21 0.07
N TYR A 64 -5.31 -13.98 -0.39
CA TYR A 64 -6.51 -14.54 0.24
C TYR A 64 -6.52 -16.07 0.22
N GLU A 65 -6.25 -16.68 -0.92
CA GLU A 65 -6.19 -18.14 -1.07
C GLU A 65 -5.16 -18.80 -0.14
N LYS A 66 -4.07 -18.11 0.17
CA LYS A 66 -3.05 -18.58 1.13
C LYS A 66 -3.46 -18.38 2.58
N HIS A 67 -4.24 -17.35 2.86
CA HIS A 67 -4.65 -17.00 4.23
C HIS A 67 -5.93 -17.71 4.65
N LYS A 68 -6.82 -18.06 3.72
CA LYS A 68 -8.18 -18.57 4.02
C LYS A 68 -8.21 -19.81 4.91
N ALA A 69 -7.16 -20.64 4.89
CA ALA A 69 -7.03 -21.82 5.76
C ALA A 69 -6.66 -21.49 7.23
N HIS A 70 -6.31 -20.23 7.51
CA HIS A 70 -5.85 -19.74 8.81
C HIS A 70 -6.76 -18.63 9.36
N LEU A 71 -7.99 -18.51 8.85
CA LEU A 71 -8.95 -17.52 9.33
C LEU A 71 -9.29 -17.77 10.80
N ILE A 72 -9.40 -16.68 11.55
CA ILE A 72 -9.80 -16.66 12.96
C ILE A 72 -11.03 -15.77 13.14
N GLU A 73 -11.65 -15.80 14.32
CA GLU A 73 -12.69 -14.83 14.66
C GLU A 73 -12.13 -13.41 14.60
N LYS A 74 -12.86 -12.48 13.96
CA LYS A 74 -12.46 -11.07 13.76
C LYS A 74 -11.10 -10.91 13.06
N ASP A 75 -10.80 -11.79 12.11
CA ASP A 75 -9.60 -11.74 11.28
C ASP A 75 -9.49 -10.42 10.50
N PHE A 76 -8.30 -9.84 10.47
CA PHE A 76 -8.01 -8.57 9.81
C PHE A 76 -8.30 -8.60 8.29
N SER A 77 -8.21 -9.75 7.64
CA SER A 77 -8.57 -9.89 6.22
C SER A 77 -10.04 -9.57 5.94
N GLY A 78 -10.92 -9.63 6.95
CA GLY A 78 -12.32 -9.23 6.82
C GLY A 78 -12.53 -7.75 6.50
N TYR A 79 -11.54 -6.89 6.71
CA TYR A 79 -11.58 -5.48 6.34
C TYR A 79 -11.10 -5.21 4.91
N CYS A 80 -10.65 -6.23 4.18
CA CYS A 80 -9.98 -6.08 2.89
C CYS A 80 -10.90 -6.43 1.71
N GLU A 81 -10.89 -5.59 0.68
CA GLU A 81 -11.45 -5.92 -0.64
C GLU A 81 -10.50 -6.84 -1.41
N ILE A 82 -11.04 -7.91 -2.02
CA ILE A 82 -10.23 -8.85 -2.80
C ILE A 82 -10.06 -8.34 -4.23
N ILE A 83 -8.82 -8.10 -4.64
CA ILE A 83 -8.46 -7.74 -6.01
C ILE A 83 -8.03 -8.97 -6.81
N LYS A 84 -8.49 -9.06 -8.06
CA LYS A 84 -8.13 -10.14 -8.97
C LYS A 84 -6.68 -9.97 -9.43
N CYS A 85 -5.93 -11.06 -9.43
CA CYS A 85 -4.60 -11.18 -10.02
C CYS A 85 -4.63 -12.18 -11.17
N GLY A 86 -3.73 -12.04 -12.15
CA GLY A 86 -3.67 -12.88 -13.35
C GLY A 86 -3.05 -14.26 -13.14
N HIS A 87 -2.78 -14.68 -11.90
CA HIS A 87 -2.17 -15.99 -11.62
C HIS A 87 -3.23 -17.09 -11.53
N GLU A 88 -2.98 -18.22 -12.18
CA GLU A 88 -3.82 -19.43 -12.08
C GLU A 88 -3.70 -20.10 -10.70
N LYS A 89 -2.49 -20.10 -10.13
CA LYS A 89 -2.18 -20.67 -8.81
C LYS A 89 -1.60 -19.60 -7.87
N PRO A 90 -1.86 -19.67 -6.55
CA PRO A 90 -1.39 -18.67 -5.60
C PRO A 90 0.14 -18.48 -5.56
N GLN A 91 0.63 -17.32 -6.03
CA GLN A 91 2.05 -16.97 -6.02
C GLN A 91 2.47 -16.23 -4.74
N THR A 92 3.71 -16.41 -4.28
CA THR A 92 4.19 -15.81 -3.00
C THR A 92 4.54 -14.35 -3.17
N ASN A 93 5.13 -14.00 -4.31
CA ASN A 93 5.48 -12.64 -4.70
C ASN A 93 4.33 -11.91 -5.43
N CYS A 94 3.08 -12.40 -5.36
CA CYS A 94 1.96 -11.83 -6.11
C CYS A 94 1.77 -10.33 -5.82
N VAL A 95 1.79 -9.92 -4.55
CA VAL A 95 1.63 -8.51 -4.16
C VAL A 95 2.77 -7.65 -4.71
N TYR A 96 4.00 -8.15 -4.64
CA TYR A 96 5.17 -7.45 -5.18
C TYR A 96 5.07 -7.27 -6.70
N GLN A 97 4.73 -8.35 -7.42
CA GLN A 97 4.48 -8.31 -8.87
C GLN A 97 3.29 -7.43 -9.25
N PHE A 98 2.30 -7.30 -8.36
CA PHE A 98 1.11 -6.47 -8.59
C PHE A 98 1.45 -4.98 -8.53
N ILE A 99 2.38 -4.57 -7.66
CA ILE A 99 2.73 -3.15 -7.49
C ILE A 99 3.64 -2.65 -8.61
N LYS A 100 4.47 -3.52 -9.22
CA LYS A 100 5.43 -3.24 -10.30
C LYS A 100 6.35 -2.03 -10.06
N GLU A 101 7.35 -1.89 -10.93
CA GLU A 101 8.56 -1.09 -10.73
C GLU A 101 8.35 0.38 -10.30
N ASN A 102 7.18 0.97 -10.61
CA ASN A 102 6.89 2.38 -10.30
C ASN A 102 5.54 2.65 -9.63
N ASN A 103 4.83 1.63 -9.12
CA ASN A 103 3.59 1.83 -8.35
C ASN A 103 2.58 2.83 -8.98
N PRO A 104 2.15 2.63 -10.24
CA PRO A 104 1.32 3.61 -10.96
C PRO A 104 -0.02 3.92 -10.27
N HIS A 105 -0.52 2.97 -9.48
CA HIS A 105 -1.78 3.09 -8.76
C HIS A 105 -1.62 3.70 -7.35
N HIS A 106 -0.40 4.09 -6.97
CA HIS A 106 -0.11 4.73 -5.69
C HIS A 106 -0.58 3.89 -4.48
N TYR A 107 -0.29 2.59 -4.51
CA TYR A 107 -0.53 1.71 -3.38
C TYR A 107 0.52 1.91 -2.28
N ILE A 108 0.08 1.89 -1.03
CA ILE A 108 0.95 1.69 0.13
C ILE A 108 1.04 0.19 0.36
N LEU A 109 2.24 -0.39 0.34
CA LEU A 109 2.41 -1.81 0.63
C LEU A 109 2.41 -2.05 2.14
N ALA A 110 1.44 -2.80 2.64
CA ALA A 110 1.42 -3.30 4.00
C ALA A 110 2.06 -4.70 4.06
N THR A 111 3.26 -4.79 4.63
CA THR A 111 4.02 -6.03 4.78
C THR A 111 4.86 -6.04 6.05
N ASN A 112 5.02 -7.21 6.65
CA ASN A 112 5.96 -7.49 7.74
C ASN A 112 7.07 -8.46 7.30
N ASN A 113 7.15 -8.78 6.01
CA ASN A 113 8.18 -9.65 5.46
C ASN A 113 9.50 -8.88 5.30
N HIS A 114 10.51 -9.26 6.09
CA HIS A 114 11.81 -8.62 6.08
C HIS A 114 12.50 -8.62 4.71
N HIS A 115 12.29 -9.67 3.89
CA HIS A 115 12.84 -9.76 2.54
C HIS A 115 12.29 -8.64 1.64
N TYR A 116 10.95 -8.51 1.56
CA TYR A 116 10.32 -7.46 0.76
C TYR A 116 10.62 -6.07 1.28
N ILE A 117 10.68 -5.90 2.61
CA ILE A 117 11.10 -4.63 3.20
C ILE A 117 12.53 -4.30 2.77
N SER A 118 13.46 -5.25 2.81
CA SER A 118 14.85 -5.01 2.39
C SER A 118 14.98 -4.69 0.91
N GLU A 119 14.27 -5.41 0.03
CA GLU A 119 14.28 -5.13 -1.42
C GLU A 119 13.71 -3.74 -1.73
N LEU A 120 12.69 -3.31 -0.97
CA LEU A 120 12.04 -2.00 -1.16
C LEU A 120 12.72 -0.86 -0.41
N LYS A 121 13.75 -1.11 0.42
CA LYS A 121 14.50 -0.03 1.12
C LYS A 121 15.16 0.95 0.16
N GLU A 122 15.50 0.51 -1.04
CA GLU A 122 16.10 1.34 -2.09
C GLU A 122 15.06 1.83 -3.11
N SER A 123 13.82 1.30 -3.08
CA SER A 123 12.76 1.77 -3.96
C SER A 123 12.29 3.17 -3.55
N LYS A 124 12.13 4.04 -4.55
CA LYS A 124 11.70 5.43 -4.36
C LYS A 124 10.21 5.67 -4.63
N HIS A 125 9.44 4.63 -4.91
CA HIS A 125 8.07 4.76 -5.39
C HIS A 125 7.02 4.04 -4.51
N ILE A 126 7.46 3.15 -3.61
CA ILE A 126 6.56 2.30 -2.84
C ILE A 126 6.72 2.61 -1.35
N PRO A 127 5.77 3.33 -0.74
CA PRO A 127 5.71 3.46 0.71
C PRO A 127 5.38 2.11 1.34
N VAL A 128 6.09 1.78 2.42
CA VAL A 128 5.93 0.50 3.13
C VAL A 128 5.34 0.75 4.51
N LEU A 129 4.20 0.13 4.79
CA LEU A 129 3.53 0.11 6.08
C LEU A 129 3.86 -1.20 6.80
N THR A 130 4.34 -1.09 8.04
CA THR A 130 4.76 -2.22 8.88
C THR A 130 4.15 -2.13 10.28
N ILE A 131 3.93 -3.28 10.94
CA ILE A 131 3.59 -3.33 12.37
C ILE A 131 4.82 -3.73 13.18
N PHE A 132 5.17 -2.95 14.21
CA PHE A 132 6.22 -3.32 15.17
C PHE A 132 5.77 -2.97 16.60
N ARG A 133 5.73 -3.97 17.50
CA ARG A 133 5.28 -3.80 18.89
C ARG A 133 3.95 -3.03 19.01
N SER A 134 2.95 -3.49 18.26
CA SER A 134 1.62 -2.88 18.16
C SER A 134 1.60 -1.43 17.63
N GLN A 135 2.69 -0.96 17.00
CA GLN A 135 2.75 0.35 16.37
C GLN A 135 2.81 0.23 14.85
N LEU A 136 1.94 0.98 14.18
CA LEU A 136 1.96 1.14 12.74
C LEU A 136 3.00 2.20 12.36
N THR A 137 3.85 1.87 11.39
CA THR A 137 4.88 2.77 10.88
C THR A 137 4.87 2.75 9.36
N ILE A 138 4.87 3.94 8.75
CA ILE A 138 5.06 4.10 7.30
C ILE A 138 6.49 4.55 7.04
N ASN A 139 7.21 3.80 6.22
CA ASN A 139 8.47 4.25 5.64
C ASN A 139 8.20 4.88 4.28
N CYS A 140 8.44 6.20 4.20
CA CYS A 140 8.31 7.01 2.99
C CYS A 140 9.55 7.91 2.78
N ASN A 141 10.67 7.62 3.45
CA ASN A 141 11.79 8.57 3.56
C ASN A 141 12.53 8.80 2.24
N LYS A 142 12.41 7.89 1.27
CA LYS A 142 13.06 7.97 -0.04
C LYS A 142 12.08 8.17 -1.20
N LEU A 143 10.83 8.56 -0.94
CA LEU A 143 9.92 8.92 -2.03
C LEU A 143 10.45 10.16 -2.76
N ASP A 144 10.88 9.98 -4.01
CA ASP A 144 11.47 11.06 -4.81
C ASP A 144 10.39 12.11 -5.09
N CYS A 145 10.67 13.34 -4.67
CA CYS A 145 9.77 14.49 -4.88
C CYS A 145 9.81 15.02 -6.31
N THR A 146 10.44 14.29 -7.24
CA THR A 146 10.58 14.68 -8.64
C THR A 146 9.37 14.24 -9.45
N VAL A 147 8.15 14.47 -8.94
CA VAL A 147 7.05 14.69 -9.88
C VAL A 147 7.30 16.10 -10.39
N GLY A 148 8.12 16.22 -11.43
CA GLY A 148 8.24 17.47 -12.14
C GLY A 148 6.81 17.90 -12.50
N LEU A 149 6.48 19.17 -12.27
CA LEU A 149 5.23 19.81 -12.74
C LEU A 149 4.92 19.54 -14.23
N HIS A 150 5.89 19.00 -14.96
CA HIS A 150 5.84 18.62 -16.36
C HIS A 150 5.05 17.33 -16.68
N GLU A 151 4.81 16.42 -15.73
CA GLU A 151 4.04 15.17 -15.98
C GLU A 151 2.53 15.29 -15.72
N MET A 152 2.03 16.51 -15.43
CA MET A 152 0.59 16.77 -15.29
C MET A 152 -0.14 16.91 -16.65
N TYR A 153 0.55 16.74 -17.77
CA TYR A 153 -0.01 16.83 -19.12
C TYR A 153 -0.05 15.46 -19.79
N ALA A 154 -1.14 15.19 -20.51
CA ALA A 154 -1.27 14.00 -21.34
C ALA A 154 -0.09 13.91 -22.33
N THR A 155 0.55 12.75 -22.36
CA THR A 155 1.62 12.44 -23.29
C THR A 155 1.15 12.55 -24.74
N LYS A 156 2.06 12.78 -25.69
CA LYS A 156 1.74 12.79 -27.13
C LYS A 156 1.08 11.48 -27.59
N SER A 157 1.35 10.35 -26.93
CA SER A 157 0.69 9.06 -27.17
C SER A 157 -0.76 9.07 -26.70
N GLU A 158 -1.03 9.55 -25.49
CA GLU A 158 -2.39 9.63 -24.93
C GLU A 158 -3.26 10.61 -25.74
N LEU A 159 -2.71 11.77 -26.13
CA LEU A 159 -3.40 12.72 -27.02
C LEU A 159 -3.70 12.12 -28.40
N ARG A 160 -2.80 11.31 -28.96
CA ARG A 160 -3.05 10.60 -30.22
C ARG A 160 -4.11 9.53 -30.08
N HIS A 161 -4.14 8.82 -28.95
CA HIS A 161 -5.16 7.82 -28.65
C HIS A 161 -6.55 8.46 -28.51
N LEU A 162 -6.65 9.55 -27.75
CA LEU A 162 -7.89 10.32 -27.61
C LEU A 162 -8.39 10.87 -28.94
N LYS A 163 -7.49 11.40 -29.79
CA LYS A 163 -7.84 11.84 -31.15
C LYS A 163 -8.36 10.71 -32.04
N ARG A 164 -7.92 9.47 -31.86
CA ARG A 164 -8.45 8.32 -32.62
C ARG A 164 -9.79 7.82 -32.10
N MET A 165 -10.10 8.06 -30.83
CA MET A 165 -11.34 7.62 -30.20
C MET A 165 -12.50 8.60 -30.38
N PHE A 166 -12.20 9.91 -30.46
CA PHE A 166 -13.21 10.98 -30.41
C PHE A 166 -13.05 12.06 -31.49
N GLY A 167 -12.07 11.92 -32.39
CA GLY A 167 -11.84 12.81 -33.54
C GLY A 167 -12.01 12.05 -34.84
#